data_AF-A0ABD0Y3R6-F1
#
_entry.id   AF-A0ABD0Y3R6-F1
#
_cell.length_a   1.000
_cell.length_b   1.000
_cell.length_c   1.000
_cell.angle_alpha   90.00
_cell.angle_beta   90.00
_cell.angle_gamma   90.00
#
_symmetry.space_group_name_H-M   'P 1'
#
loop_
_entity.id
_entity.type
_entity.pdbx_description
1 polymer ?
#
loop_
_entity_poly.entity_id
_entity_poly.type
_entity_poly.pdbx_seq_one_letter_code
_entity_poly.pdbx_strand_id
1 'polypeptide(L)'
;MRMIAGVMKSTPKEWLPVLSHIQPPNLRRINALIGEYNKIQQNQNLPIHEDVGDANQSRLISRIARTAIAAMDEEFSLIGSWQQEWFAKQNISTPYITHEPPGFHLPRKSWLELNRVRAQRGRCAYAMHKWGKAPTSFCECGAIGAVRRIVEECPRTAYSGKPEDFLTATPESIAYLKSLNVCL
;
A
#
# COMPACT_ATOMS: atom_id res chain seq x y z
N MET A 1 -9.12 -8.19 25.64
CA MET A 1 -8.57 -8.29 24.27
C MET A 1 -7.38 -7.31 24.16
N ARG A 2 -6.14 -7.82 24.11
CA ARG A 2 -4.91 -7.00 24.20
C ARG A 2 -4.54 -6.44 22.82
N MET A 3 -4.69 -5.13 22.61
CA MET A 3 -4.11 -4.42 21.48
C MET A 3 -2.61 -4.22 21.76
N ILE A 4 -1.74 -5.06 21.19
CA ILE A 4 -0.29 -5.00 21.44
C ILE A 4 0.45 -4.02 20.51
N ALA A 5 -0.21 -3.46 19.49
CA ALA A 5 0.37 -2.41 18.67
C ALA A 5 -0.70 -1.34 18.41
N GLY A 6 -0.56 -0.16 19.03
CA GLY A 6 -1.51 0.95 18.99
C GLY A 6 -1.72 1.63 17.63
N VAL A 7 -1.66 0.89 16.52
CA VAL A 7 -1.92 1.40 15.18
C VAL A 7 -3.07 0.59 14.58
N MET A 8 -4.24 1.24 14.50
CA MET A 8 -5.42 0.71 13.80
C MET A 8 -5.04 0.49 12.33
N LYS A 9 -4.95 -0.78 11.90
CA LYS A 9 -4.69 -1.16 10.50
C LYS A 9 -5.98 -0.98 9.69
N SER A 10 -6.35 0.27 9.38
CA SER A 10 -7.49 0.52 8.50
C SER A 10 -7.17 0.06 7.08
N THR A 11 -6.04 0.49 6.53
CA THR A 11 -5.65 0.16 5.15
C THR A 11 -4.97 -1.22 5.09
N PRO A 12 -5.43 -2.15 4.23
CA PRO A 12 -4.74 -3.42 4.00
C PRO A 12 -3.31 -3.17 3.55
N LYS A 13 -2.36 -3.95 4.07
CA LYS A 13 -0.93 -3.76 3.76
C LYS A 13 -0.64 -3.94 2.27
N GLU A 14 -1.44 -4.77 1.60
CA GLU A 14 -1.31 -5.01 0.16
C GLU A 14 -1.54 -3.76 -0.68
N TRP A 15 -2.36 -2.82 -0.19
CA TRP A 15 -2.76 -1.64 -0.95
C TRP A 15 -1.75 -0.50 -0.83
N LEU A 16 -0.95 -0.49 0.25
CA LEU A 16 0.02 0.59 0.50
C LEU A 16 0.99 0.77 -0.67
N PRO A 17 1.60 -0.28 -1.26
CA PRO A 17 2.46 -0.12 -2.42
C PRO A 17 1.83 0.64 -3.58
N VAL A 18 0.59 0.30 -3.93
CA VAL A 18 -0.10 0.91 -5.09
C VAL A 18 -0.55 2.34 -4.77
N LEU A 19 -1.06 2.60 -3.56
CA LEU A 19 -1.52 3.93 -3.15
C LEU A 19 -0.38 4.92 -2.91
N SER A 20 0.81 4.43 -2.58
CA SER A 20 2.00 5.25 -2.33
C SER A 20 3.01 5.24 -3.47
N HIS A 21 2.75 4.50 -4.55
CA HIS A 21 3.72 4.31 -5.63
C HIS A 21 5.09 3.80 -5.14
N ILE A 22 5.10 2.94 -4.12
CA ILE A 22 6.33 2.37 -3.55
C ILE A 22 6.25 0.86 -3.64
N GLN A 23 7.20 0.23 -4.33
CA GLN A 23 7.16 -1.22 -4.54
C GLN A 23 7.23 -1.98 -3.19
N PRO A 24 6.65 -3.20 -3.12
CA PRO A 24 6.71 -4.05 -1.95
C PRO A 24 8.13 -4.21 -1.39
N PRO A 25 8.32 -4.21 -0.05
CA PRO A 25 9.65 -4.24 0.55
C PRO A 25 10.50 -5.45 0.14
N ASN A 26 9.88 -6.62 -0.06
CA ASN A 26 10.55 -7.83 -0.54
C ASN A 26 11.14 -7.62 -1.94
N LEU A 27 10.36 -7.07 -2.87
CA LEU A 27 10.82 -6.82 -4.23
C LEU A 27 11.90 -5.73 -4.30
N ARG A 28 11.76 -4.66 -3.51
CA ARG A 28 12.79 -3.61 -3.41
C ARG A 28 14.12 -4.13 -2.89
N ARG A 29 14.10 -5.05 -1.92
CA ARG A 29 15.33 -5.68 -1.39
C ARG A 29 16.02 -6.52 -2.44
N ILE A 30 15.27 -7.28 -3.25
CA ILE A 30 15.84 -8.07 -4.35
C ILE A 30 16.45 -7.14 -5.40
N ASN A 31 15.74 -6.08 -5.80
CA ASN A 31 16.26 -5.11 -6.77
C ASN A 31 17.55 -4.42 -6.27
N ALA A 32 17.59 -4.02 -5.00
CA ALA A 32 18.79 -3.44 -4.39
C ALA A 32 19.95 -4.45 -4.33
N LEU A 33 19.67 -5.71 -4.01
CA LEU A 33 20.67 -6.79 -4.00
C LEU A 33 21.30 -6.99 -5.38
N ILE A 34 20.50 -7.05 -6.44
CA ILE A 34 20.98 -7.15 -7.82
C ILE A 34 21.82 -5.92 -8.18
N GLY A 35 21.36 -4.71 -7.82
CA GLY A 35 22.08 -3.48 -8.07
C GLY A 35 23.45 -3.43 -7.39
N GLU A 36 23.54 -3.82 -6.11
CA GLU A 36 24.81 -3.92 -5.40
C GLU A 36 25.74 -4.98 -6.00
N TYR A 37 25.20 -6.15 -6.35
CA TYR A 37 25.99 -7.21 -6.99
C TYR A 37 26.57 -6.74 -8.33
N ASN A 38 25.77 -6.09 -9.18
CA ASN A 38 26.23 -5.56 -10.45
C ASN A 38 27.34 -4.50 -10.26
N LYS A 39 27.22 -3.61 -9.27
CA LYS A 39 28.27 -2.64 -8.95
C LYS A 39 29.58 -3.32 -8.54
N ILE A 40 29.48 -4.39 -7.73
CA ILE A 40 30.65 -5.18 -7.32
C ILE A 40 31.32 -5.82 -8.54
N GLN A 41 30.54 -6.47 -9.41
CA GLN A 41 31.06 -7.10 -10.63
C GLN A 41 31.67 -6.10 -11.62
N GLN A 42 31.11 -4.90 -11.71
CA GLN A 42 31.64 -3.84 -12.59
C GLN A 42 32.94 -3.21 -12.09
N ASN A 43 33.23 -3.28 -10.78
CA ASN A 43 34.44 -2.73 -10.20
C ASN A 43 35.36 -3.83 -9.67
N GLN A 44 36.26 -4.30 -10.52
CA GLN A 44 37.23 -5.35 -10.22
C GLN A 44 38.30 -4.94 -9.20
N ASN A 45 38.44 -3.64 -8.91
CA ASN A 45 39.42 -3.14 -7.94
C ASN A 45 38.90 -3.17 -6.48
N LEU A 46 37.69 -3.67 -6.25
CA LEU A 46 37.15 -3.76 -4.90
C LEU A 46 37.84 -4.91 -4.13
N PRO A 47 38.30 -4.68 -2.89
CA PRO A 47 38.93 -5.71 -2.06
C PRO A 47 38.04 -6.95 -1.81
N ILE A 48 36.72 -6.81 -1.97
CA ILE A 48 35.76 -7.91 -1.83
C ILE A 48 36.05 -9.10 -2.76
N HIS A 49 36.73 -8.87 -3.89
CA HIS A 49 37.11 -9.94 -4.82
C HIS A 49 38.30 -10.77 -4.30
N GLU A 50 39.10 -10.21 -3.40
CA GLU A 50 40.20 -10.90 -2.71
C GLU A 50 39.71 -11.58 -1.43
N ASP A 51 38.78 -10.93 -0.71
CA ASP A 51 38.25 -11.40 0.57
C ASP A 51 37.20 -12.51 0.43
N VAL A 52 36.45 -12.53 -0.68
CA VAL A 52 35.32 -13.44 -0.88
C VAL A 52 35.67 -14.45 -1.99
N GLY A 53 36.64 -15.33 -1.69
CA GLY A 53 37.14 -16.36 -2.62
C GLY A 53 36.12 -17.37 -3.13
N ASP A 54 34.89 -17.36 -2.62
CA ASP A 54 33.73 -17.98 -3.24
C ASP A 54 32.49 -17.49 -2.49
N ALA A 55 31.75 -16.54 -3.08
CA ALA A 55 30.46 -16.09 -2.52
C ALA A 55 29.41 -17.24 -2.45
N ASN A 56 29.78 -18.43 -2.96
CA ASN A 56 29.06 -19.69 -2.90
C ASN A 56 29.31 -20.52 -1.64
N GLN A 57 30.15 -20.07 -0.69
CA GLN A 57 30.25 -20.75 0.60
C GLN A 57 28.90 -20.70 1.31
N SER A 58 28.35 -21.89 1.51
CA SER A 58 26.99 -22.15 1.99
C SER A 58 26.66 -21.31 3.20
N ARG A 59 25.76 -20.33 3.01
CA ARG A 59 25.20 -19.57 4.12
C ARG A 59 24.55 -20.52 5.12
N LEU A 60 24.56 -20.12 6.39
CA LEU A 60 23.82 -20.79 7.46
C LEU A 60 22.38 -21.08 7.01
N ILE A 61 21.98 -22.35 7.12
CA ILE A 61 20.68 -22.92 6.73
C ILE A 61 19.50 -22.13 7.32
N SER A 62 19.69 -21.46 8.47
CA SER A 62 18.68 -20.64 9.15
C SER A 62 18.29 -19.36 8.41
N ARG A 63 19.00 -18.96 7.35
CA ARG A 63 18.73 -17.74 6.58
C ARG A 63 18.32 -18.10 5.15
N ILE A 64 17.02 -18.29 4.93
CA ILE A 64 16.41 -18.35 3.59
C ILE A 64 16.52 -16.95 2.96
N ALA A 65 17.64 -16.64 2.33
CA ALA A 65 17.87 -15.39 1.63
C ALA A 65 18.16 -15.70 0.16
N ARG A 66 17.35 -15.14 -0.75
CA ARG A 66 17.63 -15.17 -2.19
C ARG A 66 19.00 -14.56 -2.45
N THR A 67 19.81 -15.22 -3.27
CA THR A 67 21.11 -14.70 -3.73
C THR A 67 20.90 -13.80 -4.95
N ALA A 68 21.84 -12.88 -5.20
CA ALA A 68 21.80 -12.03 -6.39
C ALA A 68 21.84 -12.88 -7.66
N ILE A 69 22.68 -13.92 -7.67
CA ILE A 69 22.85 -14.86 -8.78
C ILE A 69 21.52 -15.56 -9.10
N ALA A 70 20.87 -16.18 -8.10
CA ALA A 70 19.57 -16.83 -8.32
C ALA A 70 18.48 -15.86 -8.79
N ALA A 71 18.53 -14.60 -8.35
CA ALA A 71 17.58 -13.59 -8.81
C ALA A 71 17.87 -13.09 -10.24
N MET A 72 19.14 -13.11 -10.68
CA MET A 72 19.54 -12.76 -12.04
C MET A 72 19.27 -13.89 -13.03
N ASP A 73 19.49 -15.15 -12.63
CA ASP A 73 19.16 -16.34 -13.44
C ASP A 73 17.64 -16.43 -13.73
N GLU A 74 16.81 -15.89 -12.85
CA GLU A 74 15.35 -15.81 -13.01
C GLU A 74 14.89 -14.58 -13.83
N GLU A 75 15.79 -13.81 -14.45
CA GLU A 75 15.51 -12.55 -15.16
C GLU A 75 14.59 -11.60 -14.37
N PHE A 76 14.89 -11.41 -13.09
CA PHE A 76 14.02 -10.64 -12.19
C PHE A 76 13.73 -9.22 -12.72
N SER A 77 12.44 -8.95 -12.96
CA SER A 77 11.91 -7.62 -13.25
C SER A 77 11.11 -7.10 -12.07
N LEU A 78 11.58 -6.00 -11.45
CA LEU A 78 10.89 -5.38 -10.31
C LEU A 78 9.42 -5.06 -10.63
N ILE A 79 9.17 -4.46 -11.80
CA ILE A 79 7.82 -4.04 -12.21
C ILE A 79 6.97 -5.26 -12.57
N GLY A 80 7.55 -6.24 -13.27
CA GLY A 80 6.84 -7.46 -13.66
C GLY A 80 6.44 -8.31 -12.44
N SER A 81 7.37 -8.52 -11.51
CA SER A 81 7.08 -9.24 -10.25
C SER A 81 6.06 -8.49 -9.39
N TRP A 82 6.10 -7.15 -9.36
CA TRP A 82 5.11 -6.38 -8.62
C TRP A 82 3.70 -6.49 -9.24
N GLN A 83 3.60 -6.45 -10.58
CA GLN A 83 2.35 -6.70 -11.29
C GLN A 83 1.79 -8.08 -10.97
N GLN A 84 2.62 -9.12 -11.04
CA GLN A 84 2.21 -10.49 -10.72
C GLN A 84 1.74 -10.62 -9.27
N GLU A 85 2.50 -10.08 -8.29
CA GLU A 85 2.11 -10.08 -6.88
C GLU A 85 0.78 -9.34 -6.65
N TRP A 86 0.49 -8.29 -7.42
CA TRP A 86 -0.76 -7.56 -7.33
C TRP A 86 -1.94 -8.34 -7.90
N PHE A 87 -1.83 -8.87 -9.12
CA PHE A 87 -2.90 -9.62 -9.79
C PHE A 87 -3.22 -10.95 -9.11
N ALA A 88 -2.23 -11.57 -8.44
CA ALA A 88 -2.47 -12.75 -7.61
C ALA A 88 -3.46 -12.48 -6.46
N LYS A 89 -3.68 -11.21 -6.10
CA LYS A 89 -4.64 -10.81 -5.06
C LYS A 89 -5.99 -10.52 -5.70
N GLN A 90 -6.79 -11.56 -5.86
CA GLN A 90 -8.11 -11.60 -6.52
C GLN A 90 -9.18 -10.60 -6.01
N ASN A 91 -8.91 -9.83 -4.95
CA ASN A 91 -9.91 -9.04 -4.22
C ASN A 91 -9.68 -7.52 -4.28
N ILE A 92 -8.97 -7.02 -5.30
CA ILE A 92 -8.62 -5.60 -5.36
C ILE A 92 -9.30 -4.92 -6.55
N SER A 93 -10.33 -4.11 -6.27
CA SER A 93 -11.04 -3.30 -7.26
C SER A 93 -10.24 -2.07 -7.73
N THR A 94 -9.07 -1.82 -7.14
CA THR A 94 -8.21 -0.70 -7.57
C THR A 94 -7.29 -1.11 -8.71
N PRO A 95 -7.12 -0.23 -9.71
CA PRO A 95 -6.20 -0.50 -10.80
C PRO A 95 -4.76 -0.61 -10.26
N TYR A 96 -3.96 -1.47 -10.89
CA TYR A 96 -2.52 -1.44 -10.68
C TYR A 96 -1.96 -0.14 -11.28
N ILE A 97 -1.21 0.64 -10.49
CA ILE A 97 -0.71 1.94 -10.93
C ILE A 97 0.81 1.86 -11.09
N THR A 98 1.27 1.97 -12.35
CA THR A 98 2.69 1.94 -12.74
C THR A 98 3.39 3.29 -12.61
N HIS A 99 2.64 4.34 -12.30
CA HIS A 99 3.08 5.74 -12.15
C HIS A 99 2.52 6.30 -10.85
N GLU A 100 2.91 7.52 -10.50
CA GLU A 100 2.38 8.18 -9.32
C GLU A 100 0.84 8.27 -9.41
N PRO A 101 0.10 7.82 -8.39
CA PRO A 101 -1.35 7.79 -8.44
C PRO A 101 -1.92 9.21 -8.43
N PRO A 102 -3.10 9.44 -9.02
CA PRO A 102 -3.77 10.72 -8.91
C PRO A 102 -3.92 11.14 -7.45
N GLY A 103 -3.60 12.41 -7.15
CA GLY A 103 -3.59 12.94 -5.78
C GLY A 103 -2.32 12.61 -4.96
N PHE A 104 -1.28 12.03 -5.55
CA PHE A 104 -0.04 11.68 -4.84
C PHE A 104 0.62 12.86 -4.12
N HIS A 105 0.65 14.03 -4.75
CA HIS A 105 1.23 15.25 -4.16
C HIS A 105 0.27 16.06 -3.28
N LEU A 106 -0.91 15.52 -2.93
CA LEU A 106 -1.82 16.20 -2.03
C LEU A 106 -1.19 16.35 -0.62
N PRO A 107 -1.57 17.39 0.13
CA PRO A 107 -1.24 17.48 1.55
C PRO A 107 -1.64 16.20 2.28
N ARG A 108 -0.84 15.80 3.27
CA ARG A 108 -0.98 14.52 3.99
C ARG A 108 -2.41 14.18 4.40
N LYS A 109 -3.17 15.15 4.92
CA LYS A 109 -4.57 14.93 5.36
C LYS A 109 -5.46 14.51 4.18
N SER A 110 -5.48 15.28 3.11
CA SER A 110 -6.27 15.00 1.91
C SER A 110 -5.83 13.72 1.21
N TRP A 111 -4.52 13.45 1.17
CA TRP A 111 -3.99 12.19 0.65
C TRP A 111 -4.47 10.98 1.46
N LEU A 112 -4.46 11.07 2.80
CA LEU A 112 -4.93 10.00 3.69
C LEU A 112 -6.43 9.75 3.49
N GLU A 113 -7.26 10.80 3.49
CA GLU A 113 -8.70 10.72 3.32
C GLU A 113 -9.07 10.10 1.97
N LEU A 114 -8.45 10.57 0.88
CA LEU A 114 -8.63 10.01 -0.47
C LEU A 114 -8.34 8.51 -0.50
N ASN A 115 -7.21 8.11 0.08
CA ASN A 115 -6.79 6.71 0.09
C ASN A 115 -7.63 5.83 1.03
N ARG A 116 -8.25 6.40 2.07
CA ARG A 116 -9.24 5.72 2.91
C ARG A 116 -10.54 5.45 2.16
N VAL A 117 -10.99 6.40 1.32
CA VAL A 117 -12.13 6.18 0.42
C VAL A 117 -11.80 5.10 -0.60
N ARG A 118 -10.65 5.21 -1.30
CA ARG A 118 -10.20 4.20 -2.28
C ARG A 118 -10.14 2.80 -1.67
N ALA A 119 -9.57 2.68 -0.47
CA ALA A 119 -9.49 1.41 0.25
C ALA A 119 -10.80 0.95 0.89
N GLN A 120 -11.85 1.78 0.88
CA GLN A 120 -13.10 1.61 1.62
C GLN A 120 -12.87 1.31 3.12
N ARG A 121 -11.80 1.89 3.67
CA ARG A 121 -11.30 1.59 5.01
C ARG A 121 -10.91 2.87 5.71
N GLY A 122 -11.46 3.04 6.90
CA GLY A 122 -11.30 4.29 7.62
C GLY A 122 -11.69 4.20 9.08
N ARG A 123 -11.58 5.31 9.80
CA ARG A 123 -12.05 5.53 11.16
C ARG A 123 -13.56 5.83 11.18
N CYS A 124 -14.33 4.99 10.51
CA CYS A 124 -15.79 5.08 10.48
C CYS A 124 -16.43 4.40 11.70
N ALA A 125 -17.72 4.67 11.96
CA ALA A 125 -18.45 4.11 13.10
C ALA A 125 -18.39 2.58 13.12
N TYR A 126 -18.50 1.94 11.95
CA TYR A 126 -18.35 0.48 11.82
C TYR A 126 -17.00 -0.01 12.34
N ALA A 127 -15.90 0.64 11.95
CA ALA A 127 -14.55 0.25 12.38
C ALA A 127 -14.36 0.52 13.89
N MET A 128 -14.82 1.68 14.37
CA MET A 128 -14.73 2.05 15.79
C MET A 128 -15.50 1.08 16.70
N HIS A 129 -16.70 0.64 16.29
CA HIS A 129 -17.46 -0.38 17.00
C HIS A 129 -16.77 -1.75 16.95
N LYS A 130 -16.27 -2.17 15.78
CA LYS A 130 -15.50 -3.41 15.63
C LYS A 130 -14.26 -3.45 16.54
N TRP A 131 -13.69 -2.28 16.86
CA TRP A 131 -12.55 -2.15 17.77
C TRP A 131 -12.93 -1.94 19.24
N GLY A 132 -14.23 -1.94 19.58
CA GLY A 132 -14.72 -1.70 20.95
C GLY A 132 -14.47 -0.27 21.43
N LYS A 133 -14.34 0.70 20.51
CA LYS A 133 -14.10 2.12 20.79
C LYS A 133 -15.34 3.00 20.61
N ALA A 134 -16.42 2.44 20.11
CA ALA A 134 -17.73 3.08 20.02
C ALA A 134 -18.81 2.06 20.43
N PRO A 135 -19.92 2.52 21.04
CA PRO A 135 -21.01 1.64 21.47
C PRO A 135 -21.84 1.10 20.30
N THR A 136 -21.83 1.78 19.14
CA THR A 136 -22.63 1.41 17.96
C THR A 136 -21.83 1.50 16.67
N SER A 137 -22.16 0.66 15.69
CA SER A 137 -21.59 0.68 14.33
C SER A 137 -22.31 1.64 13.37
N PHE A 138 -23.34 2.33 13.84
CA PHE A 138 -24.21 3.18 13.04
C PHE A 138 -23.67 4.60 12.83
N CYS A 139 -23.97 5.16 11.67
CA CYS A 139 -23.83 6.57 11.34
C CYS A 139 -24.98 7.38 11.96
N GLU A 140 -24.86 8.70 11.99
CA GLU A 140 -25.92 9.62 12.43
C GLU A 140 -27.23 9.49 11.64
N CYS A 141 -27.15 8.99 10.40
CA CYS A 141 -28.34 8.70 9.59
C CYS A 141 -29.05 7.39 9.98
N GLY A 142 -28.56 6.66 11.00
CA GLY A 142 -29.13 5.40 11.48
C GLY A 142 -28.68 4.15 10.71
N ALA A 143 -28.00 4.30 9.56
CA ALA A 143 -27.45 3.19 8.78
C ALA A 143 -26.06 2.76 9.26
N ILE A 144 -25.55 1.62 8.78
CA ILE A 144 -24.18 1.16 9.08
C ILE A 144 -23.17 2.21 8.59
N GLY A 145 -22.35 2.74 9.50
CA GLY A 145 -21.34 3.75 9.18
C GLY A 145 -20.07 3.12 8.61
N ALA A 146 -20.17 2.42 7.49
CA ALA A 146 -19.01 1.97 6.70
C ALA A 146 -18.60 3.08 5.71
N VAL A 147 -17.32 3.16 5.34
CA VAL A 147 -16.78 4.24 4.47
C VAL A 147 -17.58 4.36 3.17
N ARG A 148 -17.81 3.22 2.50
CA ARG A 148 -18.60 3.16 1.26
C ARG A 148 -19.97 3.81 1.44
N ARG A 149 -20.72 3.43 2.49
CA ARG A 149 -22.06 3.98 2.74
C ARG A 149 -22.03 5.47 3.11
N ILE A 150 -21.01 5.90 3.86
CA ILE A 150 -20.84 7.33 4.21
C ILE A 150 -20.65 8.18 2.95
N VAL A 151 -19.90 7.67 1.99
CA VAL A 151 -19.55 8.37 0.75
C VAL A 151 -20.61 8.21 -0.34
N GLU A 152 -21.27 7.06 -0.45
CA GLU A 152 -22.18 6.75 -1.58
C GLU A 152 -23.67 6.87 -1.20
N GLU A 153 -24.05 6.61 0.05
CA GLU A 153 -25.47 6.40 0.42
C GLU A 153 -25.99 7.35 1.50
N CYS A 154 -25.11 7.94 2.31
CA CYS A 154 -25.51 8.72 3.48
C CYS A 154 -26.20 10.02 3.06
N PRO A 155 -27.47 10.28 3.42
CA PRO A 155 -28.17 11.50 3.00
C PRO A 155 -27.53 12.81 3.46
N ARG A 156 -26.65 12.75 4.47
CA ARG A 156 -25.95 13.93 5.04
C ARG A 156 -24.60 14.19 4.40
N THR A 157 -23.92 13.14 3.94
CA THR A 157 -22.50 13.20 3.57
C THR A 157 -22.21 12.54 2.23
N ALA A 158 -23.20 12.02 1.51
CA ALA A 158 -22.95 11.38 0.23
C ALA A 158 -22.32 12.37 -0.76
N TYR A 159 -21.32 11.89 -1.48
CA TYR A 159 -20.73 12.60 -2.59
C TYR A 159 -21.70 12.60 -3.77
N SER A 160 -21.88 13.77 -4.39
CA SER A 160 -22.84 13.94 -5.51
C SER A 160 -22.30 13.48 -6.86
N GLY A 161 -20.99 13.24 -6.96
CA GLY A 161 -20.33 12.80 -8.20
C GLY A 161 -20.22 11.29 -8.31
N LYS A 162 -19.30 10.83 -9.15
CA LYS A 162 -19.11 9.40 -9.43
C LYS A 162 -18.05 8.78 -8.51
N PRO A 163 -18.16 7.50 -8.11
CA PRO A 163 -17.11 6.84 -7.32
C PRO A 163 -15.73 6.86 -7.99
N GLU A 164 -15.69 6.84 -9.32
CA GLU A 164 -14.46 6.92 -10.11
C GLU A 164 -13.70 8.25 -9.92
N ASP A 165 -14.38 9.32 -9.49
CA ASP A 165 -13.76 10.62 -9.23
C ASP A 165 -12.70 10.53 -8.13
N PHE A 166 -12.87 9.62 -7.16
CA PHE A 166 -11.87 9.33 -6.14
C PHE A 166 -10.67 8.56 -6.71
N LEU A 167 -10.83 7.80 -7.80
CA LEU A 167 -9.71 7.12 -8.46
C LEU A 167 -8.86 8.14 -9.23
N THR A 168 -9.49 9.09 -9.91
CA THR A 168 -8.82 10.14 -10.70
C THR A 168 -8.47 11.40 -9.89
N ALA A 169 -8.91 11.48 -8.63
CA ALA A 169 -8.66 12.60 -7.72
C ALA A 169 -9.12 13.95 -8.30
N THR A 170 -10.34 14.00 -8.83
CA THR A 170 -10.89 15.23 -9.44
C THR A 170 -11.01 16.37 -8.41
N PRO A 171 -10.96 17.65 -8.84
CA PRO A 171 -11.11 18.78 -7.94
C PRO A 171 -12.35 18.71 -7.05
N GLU A 172 -13.48 18.21 -7.57
CA GLU A 172 -14.74 18.04 -6.87
C GLU A 172 -14.63 17.00 -5.75
N SER A 173 -14.02 15.84 -6.04
CA SER A 173 -13.79 14.80 -5.03
C SER A 173 -12.88 15.30 -3.90
N ILE A 174 -11.85 16.09 -4.22
CA ILE A 174 -10.94 16.64 -3.23
C ILE A 174 -11.62 17.74 -2.40
N ALA A 175 -12.45 18.58 -3.02
CA ALA A 175 -13.24 19.58 -2.32
C ALA A 175 -14.22 18.92 -1.35
N TYR A 176 -14.89 17.85 -1.77
CA TYR A 176 -15.75 17.03 -0.93
C TYR A 176 -15.00 16.43 0.26
N LEU A 177 -13.82 15.84 0.06
CA LEU A 177 -13.04 15.27 1.17
C LEU A 177 -12.64 16.35 2.20
N LYS A 178 -12.35 17.57 1.74
CA LYS A 178 -12.02 18.70 2.62
C LYS A 178 -13.22 19.20 3.42
N SER A 179 -14.43 19.13 2.87
CA SER A 179 -15.66 19.56 3.54
C SER A 179 -16.26 18.47 4.45
N LEU A 180 -15.78 17.23 4.34
CA LEU A 180 -16.26 16.12 5.14
C LEU A 180 -15.85 16.27 6.61
N ASN A 181 -16.83 16.57 7.46
CA ASN A 181 -16.63 16.73 8.91
C ASN A 181 -16.45 15.40 9.67
N VAL A 182 -16.50 14.27 8.96
CA VAL A 182 -16.28 12.94 9.54
C VAL A 182 -14.85 12.52 9.26
N CYS A 183 -14.11 12.15 10.30
CA CYS A 183 -12.77 11.58 10.13
C CYS A 183 -12.90 10.16 9.57
N LEU A 184 -12.85 10.03 8.23
CA LEU A 184 -12.61 8.76 7.57
C LEU A 184 -11.22 8.26 7.91
#